data_AF-H2ZMC7-F1
#
_entry.id   AF-H2ZMC7-F1
#
_cell.length_a   1.000
_cell.length_b   1.000
_cell.length_c   1.000
_cell.angle_alpha   90.00
_cell.angle_beta   90.00
_cell.angle_gamma   90.00
#
_symmetry.space_group_name_H-M   'P 1'
#
loop_
_entity.id
_entity.type
_entity.pdbx_description
1 polymer ?
#
loop_
_entity_poly.entity_id
_entity_poly.type
_entity_poly.pdbx_seq_one_letter_code
_entity_poly.pdbx_strand_id
1 'polypeptide(L)'
;DEDSFIEDPAELLGQKYHFKIAIKNCEINNSRYSKGIYVQHKTIGDEKPVKTNVVQDTLSPEFNYSRIVTLPSLTQDHLDYFESQSITFFVHACQVDTPPVASVKKLTTKELREMDGQMTAPMLRRRNTLVSSSAIVDSQ
;
A
#
# COMPACT_ATOMS: atom_id res chain seq x y z
N ASP A 1 -18.36 -29.66 -19.64
CA ASP A 1 -17.67 -28.49 -19.06
C ASP A 1 -17.17 -27.48 -20.09
N GLU A 2 -17.44 -27.66 -21.39
CA GLU A 2 -17.09 -26.68 -22.43
C GLU A 2 -18.24 -25.70 -22.77
N ASP A 3 -19.49 -26.03 -22.43
CA ASP A 3 -20.68 -25.17 -22.69
C ASP A 3 -20.81 -23.96 -21.73
N SER A 4 -19.82 -23.70 -20.87
CA SER A 4 -19.87 -22.63 -19.86
C SER A 4 -19.03 -21.41 -20.23
N PHE A 5 -18.21 -21.54 -21.27
CA PHE A 5 -17.34 -20.46 -21.71
C PHE A 5 -18.06 -19.68 -22.81
N ILE A 6 -18.33 -18.42 -22.53
CA ILE A 6 -18.94 -17.51 -23.49
C ILE A 6 -17.82 -16.84 -24.27
N GLU A 7 -17.79 -17.06 -25.58
CA GLU A 7 -16.78 -16.46 -26.47
C GLU A 7 -17.10 -14.99 -26.78
N ASP A 8 -18.37 -14.67 -27.03
CA ASP A 8 -18.85 -13.31 -27.27
C ASP A 8 -19.66 -12.77 -26.08
N PRO A 9 -19.22 -11.70 -25.40
CA PRO A 9 -19.98 -11.06 -24.31
C PRO A 9 -21.43 -10.69 -24.68
N ALA A 10 -21.74 -10.48 -25.97
CA ALA A 10 -23.08 -10.19 -26.43
C ALA A 10 -24.08 -11.34 -26.16
N GLU A 11 -23.62 -12.58 -26.03
CA GLU A 11 -24.49 -13.74 -25.68
C GLU A 11 -25.08 -13.63 -24.26
N LEU A 12 -24.48 -12.80 -23.40
CA LEU A 12 -25.00 -12.53 -22.06
C LEU A 12 -26.12 -11.49 -22.03
N LEU A 13 -26.42 -10.81 -23.15
CA LEU A 13 -27.48 -9.81 -23.21
C LEU A 13 -28.83 -10.42 -22.80
N GLY A 14 -29.58 -9.70 -21.99
CA GLY A 14 -30.83 -10.16 -21.41
C GLY A 14 -30.67 -11.11 -20.21
N GLN A 15 -29.52 -11.77 -20.07
CA GLN A 15 -29.27 -12.75 -19.01
C GLN A 15 -28.95 -12.08 -17.68
N LYS A 16 -29.24 -12.80 -16.60
CA LYS A 16 -28.84 -12.39 -15.26
C LYS A 16 -27.34 -12.60 -15.08
N TYR A 17 -26.64 -11.56 -14.64
CA TYR A 17 -25.20 -11.62 -14.44
C TYR A 17 -24.81 -11.22 -13.01
N HIS A 18 -23.78 -11.89 -12.48
CA HIS A 18 -23.28 -11.67 -11.13
C HIS A 18 -21.77 -11.55 -11.15
N PHE A 19 -21.24 -10.54 -10.47
CA PHE A 19 -19.80 -10.45 -10.22
C PHE A 19 -19.52 -10.09 -8.76
N LYS A 20 -18.35 -10.50 -8.28
CA LYS A 20 -17.94 -10.32 -6.89
C LYS A 20 -16.78 -9.35 -6.82
N ILE A 21 -16.92 -8.33 -5.98
CA ILE A 21 -15.81 -7.47 -5.56
C ILE A 21 -15.31 -7.97 -4.22
N ALA A 22 -14.03 -8.31 -4.17
CA ALA A 22 -13.35 -8.70 -2.94
C ALA A 22 -12.14 -7.78 -2.71
N ILE A 23 -12.13 -7.09 -1.56
CA ILE A 23 -11.01 -6.23 -1.14
C ILE A 23 -10.37 -6.92 0.06
N LYS A 24 -9.19 -7.49 -0.15
CA LYS A 24 -8.48 -8.29 0.86
C LYS A 24 -7.70 -7.39 1.81
N ASN A 25 -6.68 -6.73 1.27
CA ASN A 25 -5.75 -5.89 2.02
C ASN A 25 -5.18 -4.78 1.14
N CYS A 26 -4.43 -3.86 1.74
CA CYS A 26 -3.53 -2.95 1.03
C CYS A 26 -2.28 -2.67 1.86
N GLU A 27 -1.32 -1.96 1.28
CA GLU A 27 -0.13 -1.50 2.00
C GLU A 27 0.01 0.01 1.94
N ILE A 28 0.28 0.62 3.09
CA ILE A 28 0.51 2.06 3.25
C ILE A 28 1.97 2.27 3.68
N ASN A 29 2.67 3.15 2.97
CA ASN A 29 4.10 3.35 3.21
C ASN A 29 4.41 4.45 4.24
N ASN A 30 3.44 5.30 4.56
CA ASN A 30 3.66 6.43 5.48
C ASN A 30 2.84 6.24 6.77
N SER A 31 3.56 6.10 7.88
CA SER A 31 3.02 5.88 9.24
C SER A 31 1.99 6.90 9.69
N ARG A 32 2.02 8.14 9.16
CA ARG A 32 1.07 9.21 9.52
C ARG A 32 -0.38 8.90 9.14
N TYR A 33 -0.58 7.90 8.27
CA TYR A 33 -1.87 7.49 7.73
C TYR A 33 -2.49 6.29 8.45
N SER A 34 -1.86 5.80 9.52
CA SER A 34 -2.31 4.59 10.24
C SER A 34 -3.61 4.78 11.03
N LYS A 35 -4.10 6.01 11.23
CA LYS A 35 -5.20 6.31 12.18
C LYS A 35 -6.61 6.09 11.64
N GLY A 36 -6.73 5.57 10.43
CA GLY A 36 -8.02 5.17 9.87
C GLY A 36 -7.91 5.02 8.37
N ILE A 37 -7.86 3.78 7.91
CA ILE A 37 -7.74 3.42 6.51
C ILE A 37 -9.03 2.70 6.10
N TYR A 38 -9.61 3.10 4.97
CA TYR A 38 -10.73 2.39 4.36
C TYR A 38 -10.67 2.52 2.85
N VAL A 39 -11.34 1.60 2.15
CA VAL A 39 -11.45 1.62 0.70
C VAL A 39 -12.88 1.99 0.32
N GLN A 40 -13.03 2.92 -0.61
CA GLN A 40 -14.30 3.30 -1.20
C GLN A 40 -14.31 2.93 -2.68
N HIS A 41 -15.41 2.37 -3.16
CA HIS A 41 -15.61 2.05 -4.58
C HIS A 41 -17.06 2.31 -4.98
N LYS A 42 -17.29 2.37 -6.29
CA LYS A 42 -18.61 2.54 -6.89
C LYS A 42 -18.68 1.69 -8.15
N THR A 43 -19.75 0.92 -8.30
CA THR A 43 -20.02 0.15 -9.51
C THR A 43 -21.23 0.67 -10.27
N ILE A 44 -21.48 0.09 -11.45
CA ILE A 44 -22.73 0.29 -12.17
C ILE A 44 -23.93 -0.02 -11.28
N GLY A 45 -24.96 0.81 -11.35
CA GLY A 45 -26.18 0.72 -10.53
C GLY A 45 -26.05 1.31 -9.11
N ASP A 46 -24.86 1.67 -8.63
CA ASP A 46 -24.73 2.35 -7.35
C ASP A 46 -25.09 3.83 -7.50
N GLU A 47 -26.00 4.33 -6.67
CA GLU A 47 -26.26 5.78 -6.57
C GLU A 47 -25.09 6.47 -5.85
N LYS A 48 -24.60 5.86 -4.76
CA LYS A 48 -23.56 6.41 -3.88
C LYS A 48 -22.40 5.42 -3.74
N PRO A 49 -21.16 5.92 -3.55
CA PRO A 49 -20.03 5.05 -3.27
C PRO A 49 -20.23 4.24 -1.99
N VAL A 50 -19.75 3.00 -2.01
CA VAL A 50 -19.76 2.07 -0.88
C VAL A 50 -18.35 2.02 -0.29
N LYS A 51 -18.24 1.91 1.04
CA LYS A 51 -16.96 1.83 1.75
C LYS A 51 -16.82 0.56 2.58
N THR A 52 -15.57 0.11 2.76
CA THR A 52 -15.22 -0.90 3.75
C THR A 52 -15.33 -0.35 5.17
N ASN A 53 -15.23 -1.26 6.16
CA ASN A 53 -14.97 -0.85 7.53
C ASN A 53 -13.63 -0.12 7.62
N VAL A 54 -13.53 0.79 8.58
CA VAL A 54 -12.30 1.53 8.86
C VAL A 54 -11.38 0.66 9.71
N VAL A 55 -10.12 0.55 9.29
CA VAL A 55 -9.06 -0.17 10.00
C VAL A 55 -8.06 0.85 10.53
N GLN A 56 -7.59 0.67 11.77
CA GLN A 56 -6.70 1.62 12.45
C GLN A 56 -5.42 0.94 12.95
N ASP A 57 -4.44 1.75 13.29
CA ASP A 57 -3.17 1.38 13.94
C ASP A 57 -2.34 0.34 13.17
N THR A 58 -2.45 0.34 11.84
CA THR A 58 -1.69 -0.53 10.94
C THR A 58 -1.32 0.16 9.63
N LEU A 59 -0.28 -0.33 8.98
CA LEU A 59 0.12 0.00 7.60
C LEU A 59 -0.15 -1.12 6.60
N SER A 60 -0.72 -2.22 7.08
CA SER A 60 -1.17 -3.35 6.26
C SER A 60 -2.59 -3.72 6.68
N PRO A 61 -3.60 -2.87 6.41
CA PRO A 61 -4.98 -3.17 6.80
C PRO A 61 -5.51 -4.38 6.05
N GLU A 62 -6.20 -5.25 6.77
CA GLU A 62 -7.00 -6.34 6.21
C GLU A 62 -8.48 -5.96 6.33
N PHE A 63 -9.17 -5.90 5.20
CA PHE A 63 -10.57 -5.46 5.15
C PHE A 63 -11.55 -6.62 5.21
N ASN A 64 -11.14 -7.80 4.74
CA ASN A 64 -12.00 -8.98 4.59
C ASN A 64 -13.36 -8.66 3.92
N TYR A 65 -13.34 -7.71 2.98
CA TYR A 65 -14.54 -7.17 2.37
C TYR A 65 -14.93 -7.98 1.13
N SER A 66 -16.21 -8.27 1.02
CA SER A 66 -16.80 -8.97 -0.12
C SER A 66 -18.18 -8.44 -0.40
N ARG A 67 -18.47 -8.13 -1.67
CA ARG A 67 -19.79 -7.72 -2.15
C ARG A 67 -20.10 -8.44 -3.46
N ILE A 68 -21.31 -8.95 -3.58
CA ILE A 68 -21.84 -9.46 -4.86
C ILE A 68 -22.67 -8.34 -5.48
N VAL A 69 -22.36 -8.00 -6.72
CA VAL A 69 -23.17 -7.12 -7.56
C VAL A 69 -24.00 -8.00 -8.47
N THR A 70 -25.30 -7.70 -8.54
CA THR A 70 -26.26 -8.44 -9.36
C THR A 70 -26.81 -7.50 -10.41
N LEU A 71 -26.67 -7.90 -11.67
CA LEU A 71 -27.34 -7.28 -12.82
C LEU A 71 -28.50 -8.21 -13.19
N PRO A 72 -29.77 -7.84 -12.88
CA PRO A 72 -30.92 -8.71 -13.14
C PRO A 72 -31.06 -9.12 -14.60
N SER A 73 -30.65 -8.22 -15.50
CA SER A 73 -30.59 -8.43 -16.95
C SER A 73 -29.42 -7.61 -17.50
N LEU A 74 -28.53 -8.24 -18.26
CA LEU A 74 -27.41 -7.56 -18.89
C LEU A 74 -27.90 -6.74 -20.09
N THR A 75 -27.45 -5.49 -20.19
CA THR A 75 -27.77 -4.58 -21.29
C THR A 75 -26.49 -4.21 -22.04
N GLN A 76 -26.62 -3.59 -23.21
CA GLN A 76 -25.46 -3.09 -23.95
C GLN A 76 -24.66 -2.08 -23.12
N ASP A 77 -25.33 -1.18 -22.40
CA ASP A 77 -24.67 -0.22 -21.50
C ASP A 77 -23.80 -0.90 -20.41
N HIS A 78 -24.19 -2.10 -19.97
CA HIS A 78 -23.37 -2.88 -19.03
C HIS A 78 -22.11 -3.43 -19.70
N LEU A 79 -22.22 -3.93 -20.93
CA LEU A 79 -21.06 -4.39 -21.70
C LEU A 79 -20.10 -3.24 -21.98
N ASP A 80 -20.64 -2.11 -22.45
CA ASP A 80 -19.88 -0.90 -22.73
C ASP A 80 -19.18 -0.39 -21.45
N TYR A 81 -19.82 -0.48 -20.28
CA TYR A 81 -19.22 -0.16 -18.99
C TYR A 81 -18.01 -1.07 -18.69
N PHE A 82 -18.11 -2.37 -18.91
CA PHE A 82 -17.00 -3.29 -18.66
C PHE A 82 -15.86 -3.15 -19.66
N GLU A 83 -16.14 -2.76 -20.91
CA GLU A 83 -15.12 -2.62 -21.95
C GLU A 83 -14.41 -1.26 -21.92
N SER A 84 -15.16 -0.18 -21.69
CA SER A 84 -14.63 1.19 -21.79
C SER A 84 -14.34 1.86 -20.45
N GLN A 85 -14.93 1.38 -19.35
CA GLN A 85 -14.75 1.99 -18.03
C GLN A 85 -13.95 1.07 -17.09
N SER A 86 -13.73 1.55 -15.87
CA SER A 86 -13.02 0.80 -14.84
C SER A 86 -13.67 0.97 -13.48
N ILE A 87 -13.56 -0.05 -12.65
CA ILE A 87 -13.93 0.04 -11.24
C ILE A 87 -12.75 0.65 -10.49
N THR A 88 -12.95 1.88 -10.00
CA THR A 88 -11.91 2.60 -9.25
C THR A 88 -12.06 2.35 -7.75
N PHE A 89 -10.96 1.99 -7.10
CA PHE A 89 -10.86 1.84 -5.66
C PHE A 89 -10.09 3.02 -5.08
N PHE A 90 -10.76 3.82 -4.24
CA PHE A 90 -10.15 4.94 -3.53
C PHE A 90 -9.74 4.49 -2.14
N VAL A 91 -8.44 4.50 -1.87
CA VAL A 91 -7.91 4.27 -0.52
C VAL A 91 -7.88 5.61 0.21
N HIS A 92 -8.68 5.72 1.26
CA HIS A 92 -8.71 6.88 2.13
C HIS A 92 -7.95 6.56 3.42
N ALA A 93 -7.14 7.51 3.88
CA ALA A 93 -6.42 7.36 5.14
C ALA A 93 -6.44 8.65 5.96
N CYS A 94 -6.67 8.51 7.26
CA CYS A 94 -6.67 9.62 8.21
C CYS A 94 -5.22 10.02 8.52
N GLN A 95 -4.87 11.27 8.20
CA GLN A 95 -3.59 11.85 8.58
C GLN A 95 -3.68 12.41 10.00
N VAL A 96 -2.73 12.03 10.85
CA VAL A 96 -2.53 12.68 12.14
C VAL A 96 -1.07 13.12 12.24
N ASP A 97 -0.85 14.39 12.58
CA ASP A 97 0.48 14.98 12.77
C ASP A 97 1.08 14.60 14.15
N THR A 98 0.91 13.35 14.57
CA THR A 98 1.59 12.80 15.73
C THR A 98 2.88 12.11 15.29
N PRO A 99 3.95 12.14 16.13
CA PRO A 99 5.17 11.40 15.86
C PRO A 99 4.85 9.94 15.56
N PRO A 100 5.43 9.33 14.51
CA PRO A 100 5.22 7.92 14.19
C PRO A 100 5.47 7.05 15.42
N VAL A 101 4.50 6.22 15.79
CA VAL A 101 4.70 5.20 16.82
C VAL A 101 5.80 4.26 16.32
N ALA A 102 6.85 4.05 17.11
CA ALA A 102 8.04 3.30 16.67
C ALA A 102 7.71 1.86 16.18
N SER A 103 6.62 1.27 16.67
CA SER A 103 6.12 -0.05 16.30
C SER A 103 5.50 -0.14 14.90
N VAL A 104 5.12 0.98 14.28
CA VAL A 104 4.41 1.04 12.99
C VAL A 104 5.33 1.49 11.86
N LYS A 105 6.63 1.70 12.13
CA LYS A 105 7.56 2.27 11.17
C LYS A 105 8.02 1.21 10.15
N LYS A 106 7.40 1.19 8.96
CA LYS A 106 7.99 0.53 7.78
C LYS A 106 9.11 1.44 7.28
N LEU A 107 10.37 0.99 7.43
CA LEU A 107 11.52 1.70 6.89
C LEU A 107 11.65 1.43 5.39
N THR A 108 11.96 2.46 4.62
CA THR A 108 12.33 2.31 3.21
C THR A 108 13.69 1.63 3.10
N THR A 109 13.99 1.03 1.95
CA THR A 109 15.31 0.41 1.68
C THR A 109 16.47 1.40 1.80
N LYS A 110 16.23 2.68 1.50
CA LYS A 110 17.20 3.76 1.72
C LYS A 110 17.47 3.99 3.20
N GLU A 111 16.41 4.11 4.02
CA GLU A 111 16.54 4.32 5.47
C GLU A 111 17.18 3.11 6.17
N LEU A 112 16.89 1.88 5.72
CA LEU A 112 17.57 0.67 6.20
C LEU A 112 19.08 0.72 5.93
N ARG A 113 19.48 1.12 4.72
CA ARG A 113 20.91 1.27 4.37
C ARG A 113 21.60 2.37 5.18
N GLU A 114 20.90 3.46 5.47
CA GLU A 114 21.43 4.54 6.31
C GLU A 114 21.59 4.11 7.78
N MET A 115 20.66 3.32 8.31
CA MET A 115 20.78 2.72 9.65
C MET A 115 21.91 1.69 9.72
N ASP A 116 22.07 0.82 8.73
CA ASP A 116 23.19 -0.14 8.66
C ASP A 116 24.55 0.58 8.55
N GLY A 117 24.61 1.67 7.79
CA GLY A 117 25.79 2.52 7.69
C GLY A 117 26.15 3.26 8.99
N GLN A 118 25.15 3.54 9.84
CA GLN A 118 25.37 4.12 11.18
C GLN A 118 25.76 3.07 12.22
N MET A 119 25.24 1.84 12.15
CA MET A 119 25.59 0.75 13.08
C MET A 119 26.99 0.16 12.82
N THR A 120 27.53 0.31 11.61
CA THR A 120 28.88 -0.15 11.23
C THR A 120 29.99 0.86 11.55
N ALA A 121 29.72 1.92 12.30
CA ALA A 121 30.74 2.83 12.83
C ALA A 121 31.06 2.57 14.33
N PRO A 122 31.67 1.44 14.72
CA PRO A 122 32.27 1.33 16.04
C PRO A 122 33.64 2.02 16.06
N MET A 123 33.80 2.96 17.00
CA MET A 123 35.05 3.24 17.72
C MET A 123 36.39 3.19 16.95
N LEU A 124 36.68 4.17 16.08
CA LEU A 124 38.06 4.48 15.69
C LEU A 124 38.31 5.99 15.66
N ARG A 125 38.20 6.64 16.83
CA ARG A 125 38.81 7.96 17.05
C ARG A 125 39.45 8.05 18.43
N ARG A 126 40.74 7.71 18.49
CA ARG A 126 41.85 8.57 18.97
C ARG A 126 43.08 7.71 19.25
N ARG A 127 43.93 7.52 18.24
CA ARG A 127 45.33 7.15 18.45
C ARG A 127 46.12 8.47 18.45
N ASN A 128 46.49 8.95 19.63
CA ASN A 128 47.46 10.05 19.76
C ASN A 128 48.82 9.50 19.33
N THR A 129 49.34 9.92 18.18
CA THR A 129 50.76 9.79 17.86
C THR A 129 51.51 10.97 18.50
N LEU A 130 52.12 10.72 19.65
CA LEU A 130 53.21 11.53 20.17
C LEU A 130 54.43 11.31 19.26
N VAL A 131 54.81 12.32 18.49
CA VAL A 131 56.11 12.36 17.81
C VAL A 131 57.10 12.95 18.80
N SER A 132 57.95 12.11 19.39
CA SER A 132 59.13 12.53 20.14
C SER A 132 60.23 12.91 19.16
N SER A 133 60.60 14.19 19.11
CA SER A 133 61.85 14.63 18.48
C SER A 133 62.88 14.91 19.57
N SER A 134 63.79 13.95 19.76
CA SER A 134 65.02 14.16 20.53
C SER A 134 66.00 14.95 19.67
N ALA A 135 66.31 16.19 20.08
CA ALA A 135 67.42 16.94 19.53
C ALA A 135 68.74 16.37 20.07
N ILE A 136 69.56 15.86 19.17
CA ILE A 136 70.94 15.45 19.43
C ILE A 136 71.79 16.71 19.53
N VAL A 137 72.65 16.69 20.55
CA VAL A 137 73.66 17.69 20.90
C VAL A 137 74.82 17.55 19.92
N ASP A 138 75.30 18.65 19.34
CA ASP A 138 76.63 18.69 18.73
C ASP A 138 77.43 19.85 19.30
N SER A 139 78.62 19.49 19.77
CA SER A 139 79.60 20.32 20.45
C SER A 139 80.80 20.55 19.53
N GLN A 140 81.20 21.81 19.36
CA GLN A 140 82.58 22.26 19.22
C GLN A 140 82.74 23.61 19.92
#